data_AF-B3MJY1-F1
#
_entry.id   AF-B3MJY1-F1
#
_cell.length_a   1.000
_cell.length_b   1.000
_cell.length_c   1.000
_cell.angle_alpha   90.00
_cell.angle_beta   90.00
_cell.angle_gamma   90.00
#
_symmetry.space_group_name_H-M   'P 1'
#
loop_
_entity.id
_entity.type
_entity.pdbx_description
1 polymer ?
#
loop_
_entity_poly.entity_id
_entity_poly.type
_entity_poly.pdbx_seq_one_letter_code
_entity_poly.pdbx_strand_id
1 'polypeptide(L)'
;MDNFKYIVRHLVVNISPYLVLSSYILDVVYALFNITNVGRTRAVVLDVHVAFGYMYTSFDIILNTVAIILIMFTRKQDSGVTILLIGRVIHRILFTLWTMFFYFLLDDAFDVGCILILLAAKIRQNKRHEWANLDSWKLELLLLVGRLCMCSIFIVWLDEEASNIFYIISVALLFPLSLGLSCQIFSFLTICAILYHDIFSNQASFVTGWDDSFLSVEYFMVMFSKLGGFLLLSVLGGGKWSIDGFRNRKAEKRDQKSGYRLMKNQTTA
;
A
#
# COMPACT_ATOMS: atom_id res chain seq x y z
N MET A 1 -23.21 12.33 13.22
CA MET A 1 -22.20 11.27 12.96
C MET A 1 -21.38 11.51 11.69
N ASP A 2 -21.93 12.15 10.65
CA ASP A 2 -21.20 12.34 9.37
C ASP A 2 -19.97 13.25 9.45
N ASN A 3 -20.01 14.27 10.30
CA ASN A 3 -18.85 15.16 10.51
C ASN A 3 -17.64 14.43 11.11
N PHE A 4 -17.86 13.49 12.05
CA PHE A 4 -16.78 12.71 12.64
C PHE A 4 -16.14 11.77 11.61
N LYS A 5 -16.97 11.08 10.82
CA LYS A 5 -16.51 10.22 9.73
C LYS A 5 -15.71 11.00 8.70
N TYR A 6 -16.12 12.24 8.39
CA TYR A 6 -15.40 13.13 7.49
C TYR A 6 -14.02 13.54 8.04
N ILE A 7 -13.96 13.94 9.31
CA ILE A 7 -12.71 14.36 9.98
C ILE A 7 -11.71 13.21 10.00
N VAL A 8 -12.14 12.01 10.42
CA VAL A 8 -11.29 10.82 10.46
C VAL A 8 -10.78 10.48 9.06
N ARG A 9 -11.65 10.55 8.04
CA ARG A 9 -11.24 10.31 6.65
C ARG A 9 -10.17 11.28 6.16
N HIS A 10 -10.33 12.57 6.47
CA HIS A 10 -9.37 13.59 6.08
C HIS A 10 -8.04 13.42 6.82
N LEU A 11 -8.09 13.09 8.12
CA LEU A 11 -6.92 12.80 8.94
C LEU A 11 -6.13 11.61 8.37
N VAL A 12 -6.82 10.51 8.06
CA VAL A 12 -6.19 9.30 7.49
C VAL A 12 -5.49 9.64 6.17
N VAL A 13 -6.15 10.32 5.24
CA VAL A 13 -5.53 10.67 3.93
C VAL A 13 -4.31 11.61 4.08
N ASN A 14 -4.25 12.40 5.15
CA ASN A 14 -3.10 13.28 5.41
C ASN A 14 -1.95 12.56 6.12
N ILE A 15 -2.22 11.60 7.01
CA ILE A 15 -1.21 10.85 7.75
C ILE A 15 -0.66 9.66 6.93
N SER A 16 -1.51 9.00 6.15
CA SER A 16 -1.15 7.81 5.37
C SER A 16 0.07 7.96 4.45
N PRO A 17 0.34 9.10 3.78
CA PRO A 17 1.58 9.26 3.01
C PRO A 17 2.83 9.11 3.87
N TYR A 18 2.82 9.63 5.10
CA TYR A 18 3.95 9.49 6.04
C TYR A 18 4.12 8.03 6.48
N LEU A 19 3.01 7.34 6.72
CA LEU A 19 3.01 5.93 7.08
C LEU A 19 3.51 5.06 5.92
N VAL A 20 2.99 5.22 4.71
CA VAL A 20 3.43 4.43 3.54
C VAL A 20 4.90 4.69 3.19
N LEU A 21 5.39 5.92 3.39
CA LEU A 21 6.78 6.27 3.10
C LEU A 21 7.75 5.97 4.24
N SER A 22 7.30 5.49 5.40
CA SER A 22 8.18 5.31 6.56
C SER A 22 9.29 4.30 6.31
N SER A 23 9.01 3.20 5.61
CA SER A 23 10.03 2.22 5.19
C SER A 23 11.04 2.85 4.24
N TYR A 24 10.58 3.60 3.23
CA TYR A 24 11.43 4.30 2.25
C TYR A 24 12.35 5.35 2.91
N ILE A 25 11.83 6.08 3.89
CA ILE A 25 12.62 7.06 4.65
C ILE A 25 13.73 6.34 5.40
N LEU A 26 13.41 5.21 6.04
CA LEU A 26 14.41 4.43 6.75
C LEU A 26 15.46 3.83 5.80
N ASP A 27 15.06 3.30 4.65
CA ASP A 27 15.98 2.76 3.65
C ASP A 27 16.99 3.81 3.20
N VAL A 28 16.53 5.04 2.95
CA VAL A 28 17.40 6.17 2.61
C VAL A 28 18.36 6.51 3.75
N VAL A 29 17.85 6.60 4.98
CA VAL A 29 18.66 6.91 6.16
C VAL A 29 19.72 5.82 6.38
N TYR A 30 19.33 4.54 6.30
CA TYR A 30 20.24 3.41 6.42
C TYR A 30 21.35 3.45 5.36
N ALA A 31 20.96 3.61 4.10
CA ALA A 31 21.89 3.60 2.99
C ALA A 31 22.84 4.80 3.04
N LEU A 32 22.41 5.94 3.58
CA LEU A 32 23.28 7.10 3.82
C LEU A 32 24.33 6.82 4.90
N PHE A 33 23.92 6.26 6.04
CA PHE A 33 24.85 5.97 7.15
C PHE A 33 25.77 4.79 6.85
N ASN A 34 25.30 3.79 6.09
CA ASN A 34 26.00 2.54 5.82
C ASN A 34 26.36 2.36 4.33
N ILE A 35 26.64 3.45 3.62
CA ILE A 35 26.88 3.43 2.16
C ILE A 35 27.99 2.46 1.74
N THR A 36 29.02 2.31 2.56
CA THR A 36 30.15 1.39 2.33
C THR A 36 29.72 -0.06 2.35
N ASN A 37 28.88 -0.43 3.33
CA ASN A 37 28.35 -1.77 3.49
C ASN A 37 27.30 -2.08 2.42
N VAL A 38 26.31 -1.20 2.25
CA VAL A 38 25.22 -1.37 1.29
C VAL A 38 25.73 -1.40 -0.16
N GLY A 39 26.69 -0.54 -0.51
CA GLY A 39 27.30 -0.57 -1.84
C GLY A 39 28.10 -1.84 -2.10
N ARG A 40 28.83 -2.35 -1.09
CA ARG A 40 29.58 -3.60 -1.24
C ARG A 40 28.67 -4.81 -1.36
N THR A 41 27.61 -4.90 -0.55
CA THR A 41 26.63 -6.00 -0.66
C THR A 41 25.95 -5.99 -2.02
N ARG A 42 25.50 -4.82 -2.51
CA ARG A 42 24.88 -4.70 -3.83
C ARG A 42 25.85 -5.06 -4.96
N ALA A 43 27.13 -4.69 -4.86
CA ALA A 43 28.14 -5.09 -5.84
C ALA A 43 28.35 -6.61 -5.88
N VAL A 44 28.38 -7.26 -4.71
CA VAL A 44 28.50 -8.72 -4.60
C VAL A 44 27.28 -9.41 -5.21
N VAL A 45 26.06 -8.93 -4.92
CA VAL A 45 24.83 -9.53 -5.45
C VAL A 45 24.73 -9.38 -6.97
N LEU A 46 25.18 -8.25 -7.52
CA LEU A 46 25.18 -8.00 -8.95
C LEU A 46 26.37 -8.65 -9.68
N ASP A 47 27.32 -9.26 -8.94
CA ASP A 47 28.58 -9.79 -9.45
C ASP A 47 29.36 -8.76 -10.30
N VAL A 48 29.46 -7.53 -9.79
CA VAL A 48 30.11 -6.39 -10.45
C VAL A 48 31.17 -5.74 -9.57
N HIS A 49 31.99 -4.90 -10.17
CA HIS A 49 33.00 -4.13 -9.44
C HIS A 49 32.36 -3.24 -8.34
N VAL A 50 33.01 -3.14 -7.18
CA VAL A 50 32.50 -2.42 -5.99
C VAL A 50 32.13 -0.96 -6.30
N ALA A 51 32.87 -0.32 -7.20
CA ALA A 51 32.58 1.04 -7.66
C ALA A 51 31.17 1.17 -8.28
N PHE A 52 30.71 0.16 -9.04
CA PHE A 52 29.36 0.15 -9.59
C PHE A 52 28.30 0.04 -8.50
N GLY A 53 28.55 -0.78 -7.46
CA GLY A 53 27.69 -0.85 -6.29
C GLY A 53 27.53 0.50 -5.58
N TYR A 54 28.61 1.26 -5.39
CA TYR A 54 28.53 2.61 -4.80
C TYR A 54 27.79 3.62 -5.69
N MET A 55 28.03 3.59 -7.01
CA MET A 55 27.31 4.45 -7.95
C MET A 55 25.81 4.16 -7.92
N TYR A 56 25.42 2.87 -7.94
CA TYR A 56 24.03 2.46 -7.87
C TYR A 56 23.39 2.84 -6.53
N THR A 57 24.05 2.61 -5.40
CA THR A 57 23.53 3.01 -4.08
C THR A 57 23.33 4.52 -3.98
N SER A 58 24.26 5.31 -4.51
CA SER A 58 24.12 6.78 -4.53
C SER A 58 22.94 7.21 -5.40
N PHE A 59 22.76 6.60 -6.57
CA PHE A 59 21.62 6.86 -7.45
C PHE A 59 20.29 6.51 -6.78
N ASP A 60 20.19 5.35 -6.14
CA ASP A 60 19.01 4.87 -5.43
C ASP A 60 18.64 5.79 -4.25
N ILE A 61 19.62 6.22 -3.45
CA ILE A 61 19.43 7.21 -2.37
C ILE A 61 18.84 8.50 -2.93
N ILE A 62 19.42 9.04 -4.02
CA ILE A 62 18.97 10.30 -4.63
C ILE A 62 17.55 10.13 -5.17
N LEU A 63 17.28 9.04 -5.88
CA LEU A 63 15.97 8.76 -6.48
C LEU A 63 14.89 8.68 -5.39
N ASN A 64 15.11 7.90 -4.34
CA ASN A 64 14.15 7.75 -3.24
C ASN A 64 13.97 9.07 -2.48
N THR A 65 15.06 9.81 -2.22
CA THR A 65 14.99 11.12 -1.55
C THR A 65 14.16 12.12 -2.35
N VAL A 66 14.43 12.25 -3.65
CA VAL A 66 13.68 13.15 -4.55
C VAL A 66 12.21 12.76 -4.58
N ALA A 67 11.91 11.46 -4.65
CA ALA A 67 10.55 11.00 -4.70
C ALA A 67 9.78 11.22 -3.39
N ILE A 68 10.40 10.98 -2.24
CA ILE A 68 9.84 11.30 -0.91
C ILE A 68 9.55 12.80 -0.82
N ILE A 69 10.48 13.65 -1.24
CA ILE A 69 10.29 15.10 -1.23
C ILE A 69 9.11 15.51 -2.11
N LEU A 70 9.03 14.95 -3.32
CA LEU A 70 7.93 15.23 -4.25
C LEU A 70 6.56 14.82 -3.69
N ILE A 71 6.47 13.67 -3.03
CA ILE A 71 5.22 13.16 -2.46
C ILE A 71 4.80 13.96 -1.22
N MET A 72 5.73 14.26 -0.33
CA MET A 72 5.43 14.88 0.97
C MET A 72 5.27 16.39 0.88
N PHE A 73 6.17 17.08 0.16
CA PHE A 73 6.32 18.53 0.26
C PHE A 73 5.88 19.30 -0.99
N THR A 74 5.62 18.61 -2.11
CA THR A 74 5.23 19.29 -3.35
C THR A 74 3.82 18.92 -3.81
N ARG A 75 3.26 19.76 -4.69
CA ARG A 75 1.99 19.47 -5.37
C ARG A 75 2.12 18.42 -6.49
N LYS A 76 3.34 17.98 -6.82
CA LYS A 76 3.64 17.01 -7.88
C LYS A 76 3.75 15.57 -7.36
N GLN A 77 2.76 15.15 -6.56
CA GLN A 77 2.77 13.85 -5.87
C GLN A 77 2.78 12.68 -6.86
N ASP A 78 2.03 12.80 -7.95
CA ASP A 78 1.95 11.77 -9.00
C ASP A 78 3.33 11.49 -9.62
N SER A 79 4.13 12.53 -9.85
CA SER A 79 5.49 12.40 -10.36
C SER A 79 6.39 11.68 -9.36
N GLY A 80 6.30 12.02 -8.07
CA GLY A 80 7.06 11.34 -7.02
C GLY A 80 6.73 9.86 -6.91
N VAL A 81 5.44 9.51 -6.92
CA VAL A 81 5.00 8.10 -6.93
C VAL A 81 5.51 7.36 -8.18
N THR A 82 5.43 8.00 -9.35
CA THR A 82 5.91 7.40 -10.60
C THR A 82 7.42 7.13 -10.55
N ILE A 83 8.20 8.06 -9.98
CA ILE A 83 9.64 7.89 -9.78
C ILE A 83 9.93 6.70 -8.86
N LEU A 84 9.23 6.57 -7.73
CA LEU A 84 9.39 5.40 -6.84
C LEU A 84 9.08 4.09 -7.56
N LEU A 85 7.99 4.05 -8.33
CA LEU A 85 7.63 2.84 -9.09
C LEU A 85 8.69 2.49 -10.14
N ILE A 86 9.22 3.48 -10.87
CA ILE A 86 10.32 3.26 -11.82
C ILE A 86 11.58 2.78 -11.07
N GLY A 87 11.91 3.40 -9.93
CA GLY A 87 13.03 2.98 -9.08
C GLY A 87 12.90 1.52 -8.65
N ARG A 88 11.72 1.11 -8.17
CA ARG A 88 11.42 -0.28 -7.83
C ARG A 88 11.50 -1.23 -9.03
N VAL A 89 11.04 -0.82 -10.21
CA VAL A 89 11.18 -1.63 -11.44
C VAL A 89 12.66 -1.80 -11.84
N ILE A 90 13.47 -0.74 -11.76
CA ILE A 90 14.91 -0.81 -12.04
C ILE A 90 15.60 -1.71 -11.01
N HIS A 91 15.33 -1.50 -9.73
CA HIS A 91 15.85 -2.34 -8.65
C HIS A 91 15.48 -3.80 -8.91
N ARG A 92 14.22 -4.07 -9.25
CA ARG A 92 13.77 -5.39 -9.61
C ARG A 92 14.57 -5.95 -10.78
N ILE A 93 14.65 -5.28 -11.92
CA ILE A 93 15.38 -5.79 -13.11
C ILE A 93 16.84 -6.13 -12.78
N LEU A 94 17.50 -5.32 -11.95
CA LEU A 94 18.89 -5.54 -11.57
C LEU A 94 19.06 -6.71 -10.59
N PHE A 95 18.17 -6.86 -9.60
CA PHE A 95 18.34 -7.83 -8.52
C PHE A 95 17.50 -9.12 -8.66
N THR A 96 16.42 -9.13 -9.44
CA THR A 96 15.53 -10.33 -9.60
C THR A 96 16.15 -11.49 -10.37
N LEU A 97 17.25 -11.28 -11.09
CA LEU A 97 17.99 -12.39 -11.69
C LEU A 97 18.71 -13.24 -10.65
N TRP A 98 18.91 -12.73 -9.43
CA TRP A 98 19.66 -13.40 -8.37
C TRP A 98 18.81 -13.85 -7.18
N THR A 99 17.70 -13.16 -6.88
CA THR A 99 16.81 -13.53 -5.77
C THR A 99 15.61 -14.35 -6.26
N MET A 100 15.79 -15.67 -6.42
CA MET A 100 14.68 -16.63 -6.58
C MET A 100 13.79 -16.75 -5.31
N PHE A 101 13.78 -15.76 -4.42
CA PHE A 101 13.01 -15.82 -3.19
C PHE A 101 11.60 -15.27 -3.43
N PHE A 102 10.64 -16.19 -3.46
CA PHE A 102 9.21 -15.92 -3.53
C PHE A 102 8.76 -14.86 -2.51
N TYR A 103 9.34 -14.86 -1.31
CA TYR A 103 9.09 -13.86 -0.26
C TYR A 103 9.44 -12.43 -0.66
N PHE A 104 10.60 -12.21 -1.30
CA PHE A 104 11.03 -10.89 -1.73
C PHE A 104 10.08 -10.33 -2.80
N LEU A 105 9.62 -11.19 -3.71
CA LEU A 105 8.64 -10.81 -4.73
C LEU A 105 7.29 -10.40 -4.12
N LEU A 106 6.84 -11.12 -3.09
CA LEU A 106 5.58 -10.83 -2.42
C LEU A 106 5.65 -9.55 -1.59
N ASP A 107 6.77 -9.28 -0.93
CA ASP A 107 6.98 -8.05 -0.16
C ASP A 107 7.08 -6.83 -1.10
N ASP A 108 7.83 -6.94 -2.19
CA ASP A 108 7.85 -5.91 -3.25
C ASP A 108 6.44 -5.67 -3.84
N ALA A 109 5.67 -6.74 -4.06
CA ALA A 109 4.30 -6.62 -4.54
C ALA A 109 3.42 -5.88 -3.54
N PHE A 110 3.58 -6.13 -2.24
CA PHE A 110 2.87 -5.43 -1.18
C PHE A 110 3.18 -3.92 -1.21
N ASP A 111 4.46 -3.58 -1.26
CA ASP A 111 4.98 -2.22 -1.31
C ASP A 111 4.46 -1.43 -2.53
N VAL A 112 4.51 -2.04 -3.71
CA VAL A 112 3.91 -1.48 -4.92
C VAL A 112 2.41 -1.27 -4.74
N GLY A 113 1.72 -2.19 -4.06
CA GLY A 113 0.31 -2.06 -3.70
C GLY A 113 0.01 -0.82 -2.85
N CYS A 114 0.80 -0.60 -1.79
CA CYS A 114 0.70 0.59 -0.93
C CYS A 114 0.90 1.88 -1.72
N ILE A 115 1.92 1.93 -2.59
CA ILE A 115 2.20 3.09 -3.44
C ILE A 115 1.06 3.37 -4.43
N LEU A 116 0.51 2.33 -5.08
CA LEU A 116 -0.61 2.48 -6.02
C LEU A 116 -1.87 3.00 -5.33
N ILE A 117 -2.15 2.52 -4.11
CA ILE A 117 -3.30 2.99 -3.32
C ILE A 117 -3.08 4.42 -2.83
N LEU A 118 -1.84 4.80 -2.48
CA LEU A 118 -1.48 6.18 -2.18
C LEU A 118 -1.72 7.11 -3.37
N LEU A 119 -1.31 6.70 -4.58
CA LEU A 119 -1.59 7.44 -5.81
C LEU A 119 -3.11 7.55 -6.08
N ALA A 120 -3.85 6.46 -5.88
CA ALA A 120 -5.30 6.47 -6.01
C ALA A 120 -5.95 7.47 -5.03
N ALA A 121 -5.45 7.55 -3.79
CA ALA A 121 -5.94 8.50 -2.79
C ALA A 121 -5.71 9.94 -3.22
N LYS A 122 -4.52 10.27 -3.72
CA LYS A 122 -4.17 11.62 -4.16
C LYS A 122 -4.94 12.05 -5.40
N ILE A 123 -5.05 11.18 -6.41
CA ILE A 123 -5.87 11.44 -7.60
C ILE A 123 -7.33 11.69 -7.19
N ARG A 124 -7.88 10.91 -6.25
CA ARG A 124 -9.25 11.10 -5.77
C ARG A 124 -9.44 12.40 -4.99
N GLN A 125 -8.44 12.83 -4.23
CA GLN A 125 -8.47 14.08 -3.48
C GLN A 125 -8.42 15.30 -4.42
N ASN A 126 -7.53 15.29 -5.42
CA ASN A 126 -7.41 16.36 -6.41
C ASN A 126 -8.68 16.48 -7.27
N LYS A 127 -9.25 15.36 -7.73
CA LYS A 127 -10.51 15.32 -8.51
C LYS A 127 -11.77 15.66 -7.71
N ARG A 128 -11.68 15.81 -6.38
CA ARG A 128 -12.79 16.36 -5.59
C ARG A 128 -12.87 17.89 -5.75
N HIS A 129 -11.77 18.51 -6.18
CA HIS A 129 -11.64 19.95 -6.33
C HIS A 129 -11.86 20.42 -7.79
N GLU A 130 -11.62 19.56 -8.77
CA GLU A 130 -11.77 19.80 -10.21
C GLU A 130 -12.76 18.78 -10.81
N TRP A 131 -13.68 19.23 -11.66
CA TRP A 131 -14.92 18.52 -12.04
C TRP A 131 -14.79 17.03 -12.44
N ALA A 132 -15.86 16.27 -12.12
CA ALA A 132 -15.97 14.82 -11.96
C ALA A 132 -15.73 13.89 -13.18
N ASN A 133 -15.17 14.36 -14.29
CA ASN A 133 -15.28 13.66 -15.58
C ASN A 133 -14.01 13.05 -16.18
N LEU A 134 -12.87 13.01 -15.48
CA LEU A 134 -11.68 12.31 -16.00
C LEU A 134 -11.56 10.85 -15.51
N ASP A 135 -11.68 9.91 -16.45
CA ASP A 135 -11.31 8.48 -16.43
C ASP A 135 -11.51 7.73 -15.11
N SER A 136 -12.77 7.46 -14.77
CA SER A 136 -13.06 6.53 -13.66
C SER A 136 -12.37 5.18 -13.85
N TRP A 137 -12.21 4.70 -15.08
CA TRP A 137 -11.57 3.40 -15.34
C TRP A 137 -10.12 3.29 -14.81
N LYS A 138 -9.28 4.32 -15.02
CA LYS A 138 -7.88 4.30 -14.60
C LYS A 138 -7.75 4.23 -13.07
N LEU A 139 -8.55 5.03 -12.36
CA LEU A 139 -8.60 5.00 -10.90
C LEU A 139 -9.06 3.65 -10.36
N GLU A 140 -10.10 3.07 -10.97
CA GLU A 140 -10.67 1.79 -10.55
C GLU A 140 -9.71 0.62 -10.81
N LEU A 141 -8.96 0.68 -11.92
CA LEU A 141 -7.88 -0.28 -12.21
C LEU A 141 -6.75 -0.14 -11.20
N LEU A 142 -6.36 1.08 -10.85
CA LEU A 142 -5.33 1.34 -9.83
C LEU A 142 -5.72 0.76 -8.46
N LEU A 143 -6.98 0.95 -8.06
CA LEU A 143 -7.53 0.39 -6.82
C LEU A 143 -7.58 -1.14 -6.85
N LEU A 144 -7.95 -1.73 -7.99
CA LEU A 144 -7.98 -3.19 -8.16
C LEU A 144 -6.57 -3.79 -8.05
N VAL A 145 -5.63 -3.28 -8.84
CA VAL A 145 -4.25 -3.77 -8.87
C VAL A 145 -3.59 -3.54 -7.51
N GLY A 146 -3.73 -2.34 -6.94
CA GLY A 146 -3.18 -2.03 -5.63
C GLY A 146 -3.70 -2.96 -4.53
N ARG A 147 -4.99 -3.30 -4.55
CA ARG A 147 -5.59 -4.25 -3.60
C ARG A 147 -5.07 -5.66 -3.77
N LEU A 148 -4.98 -6.16 -5.01
CA LEU A 148 -4.43 -7.49 -5.30
C LEU A 148 -2.97 -7.58 -4.88
N CYS A 149 -2.19 -6.54 -5.17
CA CYS A 149 -0.82 -6.38 -4.71
C CYS A 149 -0.71 -6.42 -3.19
N MET A 150 -1.52 -5.64 -2.46
CA MET A 150 -1.53 -5.68 -0.98
C MET A 150 -1.96 -7.03 -0.38
N CYS A 151 -2.66 -7.89 -1.14
CA CYS A 151 -3.03 -9.22 -0.67
C CYS A 151 -1.84 -10.18 -0.59
N SER A 152 -0.67 -9.84 -1.14
CA SER A 152 0.54 -10.67 -1.05
C SER A 152 0.98 -10.93 0.39
N ILE A 153 0.71 -10.00 1.32
CA ILE A 153 1.02 -10.16 2.75
C ILE A 153 0.36 -11.42 3.34
N PHE A 154 -0.86 -11.75 2.90
CA PHE A 154 -1.55 -12.95 3.39
C PHE A 154 -0.95 -14.23 2.80
N ILE A 155 -0.36 -14.15 1.61
CA ILE A 155 0.34 -15.29 1.00
C ILE A 155 1.63 -15.55 1.79
N VAL A 156 2.36 -14.50 2.18
CA VAL A 156 3.53 -14.61 3.07
C VAL A 156 3.13 -15.27 4.39
N TRP A 157 2.06 -14.79 5.05
CA TRP A 157 1.58 -15.37 6.31
C TRP A 157 1.09 -16.81 6.20
N LEU A 158 0.64 -17.24 5.02
CA LEU A 158 0.26 -18.64 4.78
C LEU A 158 1.49 -19.57 4.70
N ASP A 159 2.63 -19.05 4.23
CA ASP A 159 3.87 -19.82 4.09
C ASP A 159 4.74 -19.80 5.35
N GLU A 160 4.59 -18.79 6.21
CA GLU A 160 5.38 -18.62 7.46
C GLU A 160 5.19 -19.72 8.53
N GLU A 161 4.59 -20.88 8.21
CA GLU A 161 4.27 -21.99 9.14
C GLU A 161 3.68 -21.52 10.48
N ALA A 162 2.98 -20.38 10.46
CA ALA A 162 2.36 -19.82 11.64
C ALA A 162 1.25 -20.76 12.13
N SER A 163 0.97 -20.72 13.44
CA SER A 163 -0.09 -21.53 14.08
C SER A 163 -1.36 -21.63 13.23
N ASN A 164 -2.09 -22.76 13.31
CA ASN A 164 -3.33 -23.00 12.56
C ASN A 164 -4.34 -21.82 12.60
N ILE A 165 -4.30 -21.00 13.65
CA ILE A 165 -5.11 -19.80 13.81
C ILE A 165 -4.74 -18.73 12.76
N PHE A 166 -3.45 -18.46 12.54
CA PHE A 166 -3.00 -17.47 11.55
C PHE A 166 -3.24 -17.91 10.12
N TYR A 167 -3.16 -19.22 9.84
CA TYR A 167 -3.60 -19.78 8.56
C TYR A 167 -5.07 -19.42 8.29
N ILE A 168 -5.96 -19.69 9.26
CA ILE A 168 -7.39 -19.38 9.13
C ILE A 168 -7.63 -17.88 8.94
N ILE A 169 -6.96 -17.03 9.74
CA ILE A 169 -7.06 -15.57 9.62
C ILE A 169 -6.62 -15.10 8.24
N SER A 170 -5.50 -15.60 7.73
CA SER A 170 -4.95 -15.20 6.43
C SER A 170 -5.90 -15.56 5.29
N VAL A 171 -6.43 -16.78 5.25
CA VAL A 171 -7.45 -17.17 4.25
C VAL A 171 -8.72 -16.31 4.39
N ALA A 172 -9.18 -16.10 5.62
CA ALA A 172 -10.40 -15.34 5.91
C ALA A 172 -10.29 -13.85 5.54
N LEU A 173 -9.09 -13.27 5.52
CA LEU A 173 -8.84 -11.90 5.09
C LEU A 173 -8.55 -11.80 3.59
N LEU A 174 -7.79 -12.75 3.04
CA LEU A 174 -7.37 -12.79 1.63
C LEU A 174 -8.57 -12.82 0.67
N PHE A 175 -9.54 -13.71 0.90
CA PHE A 175 -10.65 -13.89 -0.02
C PHE A 175 -11.58 -12.67 -0.08
N PRO A 176 -12.06 -12.10 1.04
CA PRO A 176 -12.90 -10.91 1.00
C PRO A 176 -12.17 -9.68 0.47
N LEU A 177 -10.88 -9.48 0.81
CA LEU A 177 -10.11 -8.35 0.30
C LEU A 177 -9.81 -8.48 -1.18
N SER A 178 -9.39 -9.63 -1.69
CA SER A 178 -9.12 -9.80 -3.13
C SER A 178 -10.37 -9.52 -3.99
N LEU A 179 -11.55 -9.96 -3.56
CA LEU A 179 -12.85 -9.68 -4.22
C LEU A 179 -13.42 -8.29 -3.92
N GLY A 180 -12.88 -7.62 -2.90
CA GLY A 180 -13.31 -6.33 -2.37
C GLY A 180 -14.73 -6.33 -1.80
N LEU A 181 -15.05 -7.37 -1.05
CA LEU A 181 -16.25 -7.49 -0.22
C LEU A 181 -16.03 -6.76 1.11
N SER A 182 -16.95 -5.87 1.50
CA SER A 182 -16.87 -5.09 2.74
C SER A 182 -15.48 -4.52 3.01
N CYS A 183 -14.83 -3.96 1.99
CA CYS A 183 -13.40 -3.61 2.00
C CYS A 183 -12.99 -2.79 3.23
N GLN A 184 -13.86 -1.88 3.67
CA GLN A 184 -13.61 -1.05 4.85
C GLN A 184 -13.42 -1.91 6.11
N ILE A 185 -14.33 -2.86 6.35
CA ILE A 185 -14.30 -3.72 7.55
C ILE A 185 -13.08 -4.64 7.51
N PHE A 186 -12.85 -5.32 6.39
CA PHE A 186 -11.72 -6.25 6.28
C PHE A 186 -10.37 -5.55 6.29
N SER A 187 -10.27 -4.30 5.81
CA SER A 187 -9.04 -3.50 5.96
C SER A 187 -8.76 -3.17 7.42
N PHE A 188 -9.78 -2.80 8.20
CA PHE A 188 -9.62 -2.60 9.66
C PHE A 188 -9.28 -3.90 10.39
N LEU A 189 -9.93 -5.01 10.02
CA LEU A 189 -9.63 -6.31 10.61
C LEU A 189 -8.18 -6.74 10.29
N THR A 190 -7.69 -6.43 9.09
CA THR A 190 -6.30 -6.67 8.70
C THR A 190 -5.33 -5.84 9.52
N ILE A 191 -5.64 -4.56 9.79
CA ILE A 191 -4.84 -3.72 10.69
C ILE A 191 -4.73 -4.38 12.07
N CYS A 192 -5.84 -4.84 12.64
CA CYS A 192 -5.83 -5.56 13.92
C CYS A 192 -4.99 -6.85 13.84
N ALA A 193 -5.10 -7.60 12.74
CA ALA A 193 -4.32 -8.81 12.51
C ALA A 193 -2.82 -8.52 12.40
N ILE A 194 -2.42 -7.45 11.72
CA ILE A 194 -1.01 -7.00 11.62
C ILE A 194 -0.49 -6.63 12.99
N LEU A 195 -1.24 -5.82 13.75
CA LEU A 195 -0.83 -5.44 15.11
C LEU A 195 -0.68 -6.67 16.01
N TYR A 196 -1.59 -7.64 15.89
CA TYR A 196 -1.49 -8.89 16.64
C TYR A 196 -0.30 -9.74 16.19
N HIS A 197 -0.10 -9.88 14.87
CA HIS A 197 0.97 -10.67 14.28
C HIS A 197 2.35 -10.09 14.62
N ASP A 198 2.59 -8.82 14.29
CA ASP A 198 3.91 -8.20 14.33
C ASP A 198 4.30 -7.75 15.77
N ILE A 199 3.33 -7.47 16.66
CA ILE A 199 3.63 -7.06 18.06
C ILE A 199 3.51 -8.22 19.05
N PHE A 200 2.47 -9.05 18.93
CA PHE A 200 2.10 -10.03 19.97
C PHE A 200 2.48 -11.47 19.64
N SER A 201 2.60 -11.86 18.36
CA SER A 201 2.88 -13.24 17.97
C SER A 201 4.33 -13.44 17.57
N ASN A 202 5.09 -14.24 18.33
CA ASN A 202 6.48 -14.69 18.11
C ASN A 202 7.59 -13.63 17.89
N GLN A 203 7.28 -12.40 17.45
CA GLN A 203 8.22 -11.29 17.27
C GLN A 203 8.25 -10.33 18.46
N ALA A 204 7.54 -10.61 19.56
CA ALA A 204 7.58 -9.80 20.77
C ALA A 204 9.00 -9.64 21.36
N SER A 205 9.90 -10.59 21.08
CA SER A 205 11.32 -10.50 21.40
C SER A 205 12.05 -9.35 20.69
N PHE A 206 11.53 -8.81 19.59
CA PHE A 206 12.12 -7.67 18.86
C PHE A 206 11.88 -6.31 19.53
N VAL A 207 10.82 -6.19 20.35
CA VAL A 207 10.49 -4.96 21.07
C VAL A 207 11.40 -4.78 22.30
N THR A 208 11.94 -5.88 22.85
CA THR A 208 12.68 -5.85 24.12
C THR A 208 14.00 -6.64 24.14
N GLY A 209 14.39 -7.32 23.07
CA GLY A 209 15.45 -8.35 23.11
C GLY A 209 16.54 -8.27 22.04
N TRP A 210 16.53 -7.26 21.17
CA TRP A 210 17.59 -7.08 20.16
C TRP A 210 18.50 -5.92 20.57
N ASP A 211 19.81 -6.18 20.63
CA ASP A 211 20.83 -5.15 20.89
C ASP A 211 20.99 -4.17 19.71
N ASP A 212 20.45 -4.51 18.53
CA ASP A 212 20.50 -3.66 17.35
C ASP A 212 19.26 -2.77 17.22
N SER A 213 19.38 -1.55 17.74
CA SER A 213 18.36 -0.50 17.64
C SER A 213 17.90 -0.22 16.20
N PHE A 214 18.75 -0.44 15.19
CA PHE A 214 18.41 -0.15 13.80
C PHE A 214 17.36 -1.12 13.28
N LEU A 215 17.54 -2.42 13.58
CA LEU A 215 16.60 -3.44 13.15
C LEU A 215 15.24 -3.28 13.82
N SER A 216 15.18 -2.95 15.12
CA SER A 216 13.91 -2.65 15.79
C SER A 216 13.17 -1.49 15.10
N VAL A 217 13.89 -0.43 14.71
CA VAL A 217 13.30 0.70 13.96
C VAL A 217 12.80 0.25 12.58
N GLU A 218 13.53 -0.63 11.89
CA GLU A 218 13.11 -1.21 10.62
C GLU A 218 11.78 -1.94 10.69
N TYR A 219 11.61 -2.84 11.65
CA TYR A 219 10.35 -3.53 11.87
C TYR A 219 9.20 -2.56 12.12
N PHE A 220 9.40 -1.54 12.96
CA PHE A 220 8.35 -0.54 13.22
C PHE A 220 8.00 0.27 11.96
N MET A 221 8.99 0.69 11.17
CA MET A 221 8.75 1.46 9.96
C MET A 221 8.07 0.63 8.87
N VAL A 222 8.38 -0.66 8.76
CA VAL A 222 7.67 -1.59 7.86
C VAL A 222 6.24 -1.82 8.34
N MET A 223 6.03 -2.02 9.63
CA MET A 223 4.68 -2.13 10.22
C MET A 223 3.85 -0.87 9.94
N PHE A 224 4.42 0.33 10.13
CA PHE A 224 3.74 1.58 9.81
C PHE A 224 3.37 1.69 8.33
N SER A 225 4.26 1.26 7.42
CA SER A 225 3.96 1.19 5.99
C SER A 225 2.76 0.29 5.70
N LYS A 226 2.74 -0.92 6.28
CA LYS A 226 1.62 -1.86 6.16
C LYS A 226 0.30 -1.26 6.64
N LEU A 227 0.32 -0.65 7.83
CA LEU A 227 -0.84 0.02 8.41
C LEU A 227 -1.31 1.19 7.52
N GLY A 228 -0.39 1.99 6.99
CA GLY A 228 -0.67 3.10 6.10
C GLY A 228 -1.43 2.68 4.85
N GLY A 229 -1.01 1.59 4.21
CA GLY A 229 -1.67 1.03 3.03
C GLY A 229 -3.11 0.56 3.33
N PHE A 230 -3.32 -0.21 4.40
CA PHE A 230 -4.65 -0.73 4.73
C PHE A 230 -5.58 0.37 5.28
N LEU A 231 -5.04 1.38 5.97
CA LEU A 231 -5.81 2.57 6.36
C LEU A 231 -6.32 3.32 5.13
N LEU A 232 -5.48 3.51 4.10
CA LEU A 232 -5.92 4.10 2.84
C LEU A 232 -6.99 3.24 2.15
N LEU A 233 -6.80 1.92 2.09
CA LEU A 233 -7.77 1.00 1.50
C LEU A 233 -9.13 1.06 2.22
N SER A 234 -9.12 1.21 3.55
CA SER A 234 -10.34 1.38 4.36
C SER A 234 -11.13 2.65 3.98
N VAL A 235 -10.42 3.71 3.59
CA VAL A 235 -10.98 5.01 3.23
C VAL A 235 -11.41 5.07 1.75
N LEU A 236 -10.68 4.39 0.88
CA LEU A 236 -10.94 4.37 -0.55
C LEU A 236 -12.04 3.36 -0.92
N GLY A 237 -12.08 2.23 -0.22
CA GLY A 237 -12.95 1.10 -0.52
C GLY A 237 -12.46 0.27 -1.71
N GLY A 238 -13.23 -0.75 -2.08
CA GLY A 238 -12.86 -1.72 -3.12
C GLY A 238 -13.00 -1.23 -4.57
N GLY A 239 -13.56 -0.05 -4.80
CA GLY A 239 -13.83 0.45 -6.14
C GLY A 239 -15.02 -0.22 -6.84
N LYS A 240 -15.31 0.20 -8.07
CA LYS A 240 -16.44 -0.25 -8.90
C LYS A 240 -16.34 -1.71 -9.35
N TRP A 241 -15.14 -2.28 -9.37
CA TRP A 241 -14.90 -3.66 -9.79
C TRP A 241 -14.91 -4.64 -8.62
N SER A 242 -15.14 -4.16 -7.40
CA SER A 242 -15.38 -5.03 -6.27
C SER A 242 -16.84 -5.44 -6.15
N ILE A 243 -17.11 -6.48 -5.36
CA ILE A 243 -18.48 -6.91 -5.03
C ILE A 243 -19.28 -5.75 -4.42
N ASP A 244 -18.67 -4.94 -3.55
CA ASP A 244 -19.29 -3.73 -3.00
C ASP A 244 -19.66 -2.72 -4.10
N GLY A 245 -18.76 -2.52 -5.07
CA GLY A 245 -19.01 -1.66 -6.23
C GLY A 245 -20.16 -2.15 -7.10
N PHE A 246 -20.24 -3.46 -7.37
CA PHE A 246 -21.36 -4.05 -8.11
C PHE A 246 -22.69 -3.94 -7.36
N ARG A 247 -22.69 -4.11 -6.03
CA ARG A 247 -23.89 -3.95 -5.20
C ARG A 247 -24.41 -2.51 -5.21
N ASN A 248 -23.52 -1.53 -5.08
CA ASN A 248 -23.88 -0.11 -5.10
C ASN A 248 -24.41 0.35 -6.46
N ARG A 249 -23.83 -0.13 -7.57
CA ARG A 249 -24.36 0.13 -8.92
C ARG A 249 -25.77 -0.43 -9.13
N LYS A 250 -26.09 -1.58 -8.54
CA LYS A 250 -27.43 -2.17 -8.60
C LYS A 250 -28.44 -1.36 -7.76
N ALA A 251 -28.03 -0.84 -6.60
CA ALA A 251 -28.86 0.03 -5.77
C ALA A 251 -29.20 1.35 -6.49
N GLU A 252 -28.19 2.01 -7.06
CA GLU A 252 -28.37 3.28 -7.78
C GLU A 252 -29.29 3.12 -9.01
N LYS A 253 -29.14 2.02 -9.77
CA LYS A 253 -30.06 1.68 -10.88
C LYS A 253 -31.47 1.35 -10.41
N ARG A 254 -31.63 0.79 -9.20
CA ARG A 254 -32.95 0.49 -8.60
C ARG A 254 -33.65 1.76 -8.15
N ASP A 255 -32.92 2.69 -7.55
CA ASP A 255 -33.45 3.98 -7.08
C ASP A 255 -33.83 4.87 -8.26
N GLN A 256 -33.02 4.91 -9.32
CA GLN A 256 -33.41 5.58 -10.57
C GLN A 256 -34.68 4.99 -11.17
N LYS A 257 -34.80 3.65 -11.28
CA LYS A 257 -36.03 3.00 -11.76
C LYS A 257 -37.25 3.27 -10.86
N SER A 258 -37.05 3.44 -9.56
CA SER A 258 -38.09 3.81 -8.60
C SER A 258 -38.55 5.27 -8.79
N GLY A 259 -37.60 6.21 -8.93
CA GLY A 259 -37.88 7.62 -9.20
C GLY A 259 -38.61 7.86 -10.52
N TYR A 260 -38.25 7.15 -11.58
CA TYR A 260 -38.97 7.19 -12.86
C TYR A 260 -40.41 6.64 -12.75
N ARG A 261 -40.66 5.64 -11.90
CA ARG A 261 -42.03 5.14 -11.65
C ARG A 261 -42.87 6.14 -10.87
N LEU A 262 -42.28 6.86 -9.92
CA LEU A 262 -42.96 7.91 -9.16
C LEU A 262 -43.30 9.13 -10.03
N MET A 263 -42.36 9.57 -10.88
CA MET A 263 -42.62 10.66 -11.83
C MET A 263 -43.69 10.30 -12.87
N LYS A 264 -43.67 9.07 -13.41
CA LYS A 264 -44.67 8.62 -14.38
C LYS A 264 -46.09 8.64 -13.79
N ASN A 265 -46.24 8.26 -12.52
CA ASN A 265 -47.53 8.28 -11.84
C ASN A 265 -48.02 9.69 -11.49
N GLN A 266 -47.12 10.66 -11.29
CA GLN A 266 -47.48 12.06 -11.05
C GLN A 266 -47.87 12.80 -12.34
N THR A 267 -47.35 12.41 -13.50
CA THR A 267 -47.74 12.99 -14.80
C THR A 267 -49.03 12.42 -15.39
N THR A 268 -49.60 11.38 -14.77
CA THR A 268 -50.87 10.74 -15.19
C THR A 268 -52.05 11.02 -14.27
N ALA A 269 -51.89 11.93 -13.29
CA ALA A 269 -52.96 12.46 -12.44
C ALA A 269 -53.24 13.92 -12.85
#